data_AF-A0A2D4QXR9-F1
#
_entry.id   AF-A0A2D4QXR9-F1
#
_cell.length_a   1.000
_cell.length_b   1.000
_cell.length_c   1.000
_cell.angle_alpha   90.00
_cell.angle_beta   90.00
_cell.angle_gamma   90.00
#
_symmetry.space_group_name_H-M   'P 1'
#
loop_
_entity.id
_entity.type
_entity.pdbx_description
1 polymer ?
#
loop_
_entity_poly.entity_id
_entity_poly.type
_entity_poly.pdbx_seq_one_letter_code
_entity_poly.pdbx_strand_id
1 'polypeptide(L)'
;ACQLSDKIAAIASVTGSMSPSTFGSCSPNHPTPVLQIHGTDDGTVPYAGGPFAEGIDNVLNYWVNYNNCNTTPSQTPIPDINSGDGTTVDHFVYDGGTNGTTVELFKVYNGDHDWPGAFGNLDISSNVEIWKFFSRYDINGTTAAIDEQEVDLGFSISPNPAQSNINVHRTNGEPSNFIVLSMDGKELTSGILNSTKDSIDLKGFAPGAYILIIGYASQKFIIQ
;
A
#
# COMPACT_ATOMS: atom_id res chain seq x y z
N ALA A 1 -17.58 1.37 -6.71
CA ALA A 1 -17.21 0.41 -7.76
C ALA A 1 -18.16 0.49 -8.95
N CYS A 2 -19.34 -0.15 -8.87
CA CYS A 2 -20.24 -0.37 -10.02
C CYS A 2 -20.68 0.92 -10.73
N GLN A 3 -21.06 1.96 -9.99
CA GLN A 3 -21.66 3.18 -10.56
C GLN A 3 -20.67 4.27 -10.97
N LEU A 4 -19.42 4.20 -10.51
CA LEU A 4 -18.39 5.23 -10.73
C LEU A 4 -17.13 4.65 -11.36
N SER A 5 -17.27 3.53 -12.07
CA SER A 5 -16.15 2.84 -12.69
C SER A 5 -15.43 3.71 -13.70
N ASP A 6 -16.08 4.65 -14.37
CA ASP A 6 -15.41 5.63 -15.24
C ASP A 6 -14.47 6.62 -14.50
N LYS A 7 -14.46 6.63 -13.17
CA LYS A 7 -13.74 7.63 -12.35
C LYS A 7 -12.78 7.07 -11.31
N ILE A 8 -12.93 5.81 -10.92
CA ILE A 8 -12.13 5.22 -9.84
C ILE A 8 -11.29 4.06 -10.38
N ALA A 9 -10.00 4.09 -10.07
CA ALA A 9 -9.05 3.08 -10.52
C ALA A 9 -9.23 1.74 -9.80
N ALA A 10 -9.47 1.77 -8.49
CA ALA A 10 -9.52 0.61 -7.61
C ALA A 10 -10.44 0.88 -6.41
N ILE A 11 -10.82 -0.17 -5.68
CA ILE A 11 -11.62 -0.05 -4.45
C ILE A 11 -11.01 -0.86 -3.31
N ALA A 12 -11.23 -0.38 -2.10
CA ALA A 12 -10.94 -1.12 -0.88
C ALA A 12 -12.15 -1.01 0.06
N SER A 13 -12.52 -2.10 0.70
CA SER A 13 -13.62 -2.19 1.66
C SER A 13 -13.12 -2.82 2.95
N VAL A 14 -13.38 -2.16 4.08
CA VAL A 14 -13.11 -2.66 5.43
C VAL A 14 -14.46 -2.92 6.07
N THR A 15 -14.68 -4.15 6.54
CA THR A 15 -15.91 -4.62 7.22
C THR A 15 -17.23 -4.37 6.47
N GLY A 16 -17.18 -3.98 5.20
CA GLY A 16 -18.33 -3.83 4.31
C GLY A 16 -18.52 -5.03 3.38
N SER A 17 -19.72 -5.16 2.81
CA SER A 17 -20.02 -6.13 1.76
C SER A 17 -20.97 -5.52 0.72
N MET A 18 -21.17 -6.23 -0.41
CA MET A 18 -22.19 -5.87 -1.39
C MET A 18 -23.58 -6.22 -0.85
N SER A 19 -24.55 -5.31 -1.01
CA SER A 19 -25.95 -5.70 -0.80
C SER A 19 -26.39 -6.72 -1.86
N PRO A 20 -27.38 -7.60 -1.59
CA PRO A 20 -27.88 -8.54 -2.60
C PRO A 20 -28.32 -7.85 -3.90
N SER A 21 -28.92 -6.66 -3.79
CA SER A 21 -29.32 -5.87 -4.96
C SER A 21 -28.13 -5.37 -5.77
N THR A 22 -27.07 -4.92 -5.11
CA THR A 22 -25.82 -4.47 -5.75
C THR A 22 -25.10 -5.65 -6.37
N PHE A 23 -25.01 -6.77 -5.66
CA PHE A 23 -24.39 -8.00 -6.16
C PHE A 23 -25.05 -8.49 -7.46
N GLY A 24 -26.38 -8.48 -7.52
CA GLY A 24 -27.12 -8.92 -8.71
C GLY A 24 -27.11 -7.94 -9.89
N SER A 25 -26.65 -6.70 -9.73
CA SER A 25 -26.72 -5.65 -10.76
C SER A 25 -25.41 -4.91 -11.01
N CYS A 26 -24.33 -5.25 -10.30
CA CYS A 26 -23.05 -4.62 -10.49
C CYS A 26 -22.50 -4.96 -11.87
N SER A 27 -22.17 -3.94 -12.64
CA SER A 27 -21.52 -4.07 -13.96
C SER A 27 -20.66 -2.83 -14.20
N PRO A 28 -19.43 -2.79 -13.65
CA PRO A 28 -18.45 -1.74 -13.95
C PRO A 28 -18.11 -1.67 -15.45
N ASN A 29 -17.45 -0.59 -15.89
CA ASN A 29 -17.08 -0.38 -17.30
C ASN A 29 -15.63 -0.79 -17.63
N HIS A 30 -14.82 -1.13 -16.62
CA HIS A 30 -13.45 -1.62 -16.77
C HIS A 30 -13.11 -2.62 -15.65
N PRO A 31 -12.06 -3.45 -15.81
CA PRO A 31 -11.53 -4.28 -14.72
C PRO A 31 -11.14 -3.42 -13.52
N THR A 32 -11.61 -3.77 -12.32
CA THR A 32 -11.45 -2.95 -11.11
C THR A 32 -10.71 -3.76 -10.04
N PRO A 33 -9.46 -3.44 -9.68
CA PRO A 33 -8.78 -4.03 -8.53
C PRO A 33 -9.61 -3.85 -7.26
N VAL A 34 -9.70 -4.93 -6.46
CA VAL A 34 -10.48 -4.95 -5.22
C VAL A 34 -9.64 -5.43 -4.05
N LEU A 35 -9.62 -4.65 -2.96
CA LEU A 35 -9.14 -5.08 -1.66
C LEU A 35 -10.30 -5.22 -0.68
N GLN A 36 -10.35 -6.34 0.04
CA GLN A 36 -11.29 -6.59 1.13
C GLN A 36 -10.51 -6.81 2.43
N ILE A 37 -10.95 -6.20 3.52
CA ILE A 37 -10.46 -6.48 4.88
C ILE A 37 -11.68 -6.81 5.72
N HIS A 38 -11.72 -8.01 6.32
CA HIS A 38 -12.93 -8.46 7.00
C HIS A 38 -12.65 -9.43 8.15
N GLY A 39 -13.34 -9.20 9.27
CA GLY A 39 -13.37 -10.10 10.42
C GLY A 39 -14.23 -11.33 10.16
N THR A 40 -13.79 -12.51 10.59
CA THR A 40 -14.60 -13.74 10.48
C THR A 40 -15.79 -13.75 11.44
N ASP A 41 -15.68 -13.00 12.53
CA ASP A 41 -16.64 -12.95 13.63
C ASP A 41 -17.42 -11.62 13.65
N ASP A 42 -17.34 -10.86 12.55
CA ASP A 42 -18.08 -9.60 12.37
C ASP A 42 -19.58 -9.82 12.58
N GLY A 43 -20.09 -9.30 13.70
CA GLY A 43 -21.49 -9.42 14.09
C GLY A 43 -22.44 -8.45 13.37
N THR A 44 -21.90 -7.45 12.68
CA THR A 44 -22.66 -6.39 12.03
C THR A 44 -22.87 -6.67 10.55
N VAL A 45 -21.80 -7.05 9.84
CA VAL A 45 -21.81 -7.52 8.46
C VAL A 45 -21.19 -8.92 8.46
N PRO A 46 -22.00 -9.98 8.60
CA PRO A 46 -21.46 -11.32 8.76
C PRO A 46 -20.60 -11.75 7.58
N TYR A 47 -19.43 -12.33 7.85
CA TYR A 47 -18.51 -12.83 6.82
C TYR A 47 -19.20 -13.82 5.85
N ALA A 48 -20.05 -14.70 6.40
CA ALA A 48 -20.82 -15.68 5.62
C ALA A 48 -22.02 -15.07 4.85
N GLY A 49 -22.28 -13.77 5.02
CA GLY A 49 -23.41 -13.06 4.44
C GLY A 49 -24.68 -13.15 5.30
N GLY A 50 -25.73 -12.48 4.83
CA GLY A 50 -27.01 -12.37 5.50
C GLY A 50 -28.04 -11.63 4.65
N PRO A 51 -29.22 -11.30 5.21
CA PRO A 51 -30.31 -10.70 4.45
C PRO A 51 -29.98 -9.37 3.75
N PHE A 52 -28.99 -8.64 4.27
CA PHE A 52 -28.60 -7.31 3.80
C PHE A 52 -27.18 -7.24 3.23
N ALA A 53 -26.41 -8.34 3.28
CA ALA A 53 -25.02 -8.41 2.88
C ALA A 53 -24.72 -9.74 2.22
N GLU A 54 -24.04 -9.74 1.08
CA GLU A 54 -23.57 -10.95 0.43
C GLU A 54 -22.37 -11.54 1.20
N GLY A 55 -22.17 -12.86 1.13
CA GLY A 55 -21.01 -13.50 1.76
C GLY A 55 -19.71 -13.02 1.14
N ILE A 56 -18.68 -12.78 1.96
CA ILE A 56 -17.42 -12.21 1.50
C ILE A 56 -16.74 -13.10 0.45
N ASP A 57 -16.79 -14.42 0.63
CA ASP A 57 -16.26 -15.37 -0.37
C ASP A 57 -17.02 -15.24 -1.70
N ASN A 58 -18.33 -14.99 -1.69
CA ASN A 58 -19.13 -14.76 -2.91
C ASN A 58 -18.79 -13.43 -3.57
N VAL A 59 -18.59 -12.37 -2.77
CA VAL A 59 -18.15 -11.06 -3.27
C VAL A 59 -16.78 -11.15 -3.94
N LEU A 60 -15.82 -11.84 -3.32
CA LEU A 60 -14.50 -12.08 -3.89
C LEU A 60 -14.61 -12.88 -5.19
N ASN A 61 -15.40 -13.97 -5.20
CA ASN A 61 -15.62 -14.77 -6.41
C ASN A 61 -16.25 -13.95 -7.55
N TYR A 62 -17.18 -13.04 -7.26
CA TYR A 62 -17.72 -12.12 -8.26
C TYR A 62 -16.61 -11.27 -8.88
N TRP A 63 -15.75 -10.64 -8.07
CA TRP A 63 -14.67 -9.79 -8.56
C TRP A 63 -13.57 -10.56 -9.26
N VAL A 64 -13.20 -11.76 -8.79
CA VAL A 64 -12.24 -12.66 -9.43
C VAL A 64 -12.72 -13.00 -10.84
N ASN A 65 -13.98 -13.39 -10.98
CA ASN A 65 -14.57 -13.71 -12.28
C ASN A 65 -14.67 -12.47 -13.18
N TYR A 66 -15.16 -11.35 -12.63
CA TYR A 66 -15.33 -10.10 -13.39
C TYR A 66 -13.98 -9.56 -13.93
N ASN A 67 -12.92 -9.64 -13.12
CA ASN A 67 -11.58 -9.18 -13.49
C ASN A 67 -10.78 -10.21 -14.31
N ASN A 68 -11.27 -11.44 -14.47
CA ASN A 68 -10.52 -12.59 -15.03
C ASN A 68 -9.24 -12.92 -14.23
N CYS A 69 -9.27 -12.83 -12.91
CA CYS A 69 -8.15 -13.26 -12.07
C CYS A 69 -8.06 -14.79 -12.00
N ASN A 70 -6.90 -15.29 -11.57
CA ASN A 70 -6.71 -16.68 -11.17
C ASN A 70 -7.69 -17.05 -10.07
N THR A 71 -8.28 -18.26 -10.12
CA THR A 71 -9.28 -18.71 -9.13
C THR A 71 -8.67 -19.25 -7.84
N THR A 72 -7.38 -19.54 -7.85
CA THR A 72 -6.64 -20.02 -6.68
C THR A 72 -5.72 -18.90 -6.21
N PRO A 73 -5.90 -18.36 -4.99
CA PRO A 73 -5.06 -17.28 -4.50
C PRO A 73 -3.72 -17.80 -3.96
N SER A 74 -2.70 -16.95 -3.98
CA SER A 74 -1.58 -17.11 -3.05
C SER A 74 -2.03 -16.70 -1.64
N GLN A 75 -1.60 -17.44 -0.62
CA GLN A 75 -1.91 -17.14 0.78
C GLN A 75 -0.62 -16.86 1.54
N THR A 76 -0.57 -15.74 2.24
CA THR A 76 0.56 -15.34 3.10
C THR A 76 0.04 -15.04 4.50
N PRO A 77 0.43 -15.83 5.52
CA PRO A 77 0.14 -15.50 6.91
C PRO A 77 0.87 -14.22 7.32
N ILE A 78 0.16 -13.30 7.97
CA ILE A 78 0.76 -12.11 8.56
C ILE A 78 1.29 -12.46 9.95
N PRO A 79 2.50 -12.01 10.33
CA PRO A 79 3.01 -12.22 11.68
C PRO A 79 2.08 -11.61 12.74
N ASP A 80 1.66 -12.43 13.69
CA ASP A 80 0.94 -12.02 14.90
C ASP A 80 1.93 -11.31 15.85
N ILE A 81 2.01 -9.99 15.72
CA ILE A 81 2.87 -9.12 16.52
C ILE A 81 2.16 -8.63 17.79
N ASN A 82 0.83 -8.75 17.86
CA ASN A 82 0.02 -8.41 19.00
C ASN A 82 -0.91 -9.55 19.43
N SER A 83 -0.30 -10.63 19.91
CA SER A 83 -1.00 -11.85 20.31
C SER A 83 -1.96 -11.70 21.50
N GLY A 84 -2.05 -10.51 22.09
CA GLY A 84 -2.99 -10.17 23.16
C GLY A 84 -4.39 -9.79 22.67
N ASP A 85 -4.56 -9.49 21.37
CA ASP A 85 -5.85 -9.12 20.79
C ASP A 85 -6.73 -10.33 20.42
N GLY A 86 -6.16 -11.54 20.39
CA GLY A 86 -6.87 -12.80 20.15
C GLY A 86 -7.23 -13.06 18.67
N THR A 87 -6.68 -12.27 17.76
CA THR A 87 -6.94 -12.36 16.32
C THR A 87 -5.68 -12.76 15.56
N THR A 88 -5.83 -13.24 14.33
CA THR A 88 -4.72 -13.45 13.39
C THR A 88 -5.15 -13.08 11.98
N VAL A 89 -4.20 -12.84 11.08
CA VAL A 89 -4.50 -12.38 9.71
C VAL A 89 -3.81 -13.22 8.67
N ASP A 90 -4.57 -13.63 7.65
CA ASP A 90 -4.03 -14.13 6.38
C ASP A 90 -4.31 -13.14 5.26
N HIS A 91 -3.32 -12.94 4.37
CA HIS A 91 -3.48 -12.19 3.13
C HIS A 91 -3.60 -13.15 1.95
N PHE A 92 -4.71 -13.06 1.23
CA PHE A 92 -4.99 -13.81 0.01
C PHE A 92 -4.92 -12.88 -1.19
N VAL A 93 -4.24 -13.30 -2.25
CA VAL A 93 -4.11 -12.54 -3.51
C VAL A 93 -4.50 -13.42 -4.69
N TYR A 94 -5.56 -13.00 -5.39
CA TYR A 94 -5.99 -13.54 -6.68
C TYR A 94 -5.43 -12.63 -7.79
N ASP A 95 -4.30 -13.04 -8.35
CA ASP A 95 -3.55 -12.29 -9.36
C ASP A 95 -3.94 -12.67 -10.79
N GLY A 96 -3.18 -12.21 -11.79
CA GLY A 96 -3.38 -12.58 -13.19
C GLY A 96 -4.60 -11.96 -13.88
N GLY A 97 -5.27 -10.99 -13.24
CA GLY A 97 -6.42 -10.31 -13.79
C GLY A 97 -6.11 -9.44 -15.00
N THR A 98 -7.16 -9.07 -15.73
CA THR A 98 -7.11 -8.19 -16.91
C THR A 98 -6.41 -6.89 -16.55
N ASN A 99 -5.50 -6.39 -17.38
CA ASN A 99 -4.68 -5.20 -17.09
C ASN A 99 -3.91 -5.25 -15.75
N GLY A 100 -3.61 -6.45 -15.25
CA GLY A 100 -2.85 -6.67 -14.02
C GLY A 100 -3.65 -6.45 -12.72
N THR A 101 -4.98 -6.29 -12.81
CA THR A 101 -5.82 -6.17 -11.62
C THR A 101 -5.68 -7.37 -10.69
N THR A 102 -5.70 -7.14 -9.39
CA THR A 102 -5.79 -8.21 -8.38
C THR A 102 -7.09 -8.07 -7.59
N VAL A 103 -7.53 -9.20 -7.02
CA VAL A 103 -8.54 -9.24 -5.96
C VAL A 103 -7.87 -9.77 -4.72
N GLU A 104 -7.99 -9.07 -3.60
CA GLU A 104 -7.24 -9.37 -2.39
C GLU A 104 -8.13 -9.38 -1.16
N LEU A 105 -7.79 -10.24 -0.20
CA LEU A 105 -8.47 -10.35 1.09
C LEU A 105 -7.45 -10.38 2.21
N PHE A 106 -7.55 -9.45 3.16
CA PHE A 106 -7.05 -9.65 4.51
C PHE A 106 -8.17 -10.27 5.34
N LYS A 107 -8.05 -11.56 5.62
CA LYS A 107 -8.99 -12.31 6.45
C LYS A 107 -8.51 -12.24 7.89
N VAL A 108 -9.28 -11.55 8.74
CA VAL A 108 -8.96 -11.38 10.15
C VAL A 108 -9.74 -12.45 10.93
N TYR A 109 -9.07 -13.53 11.29
CA TYR A 109 -9.66 -14.60 12.09
C TYR A 109 -9.99 -14.11 13.49
N ASN A 110 -11.18 -14.48 13.97
CA ASN A 110 -11.77 -14.02 15.23
C ASN A 110 -11.98 -12.50 15.31
N GLY A 111 -11.78 -11.76 14.20
CA GLY A 111 -12.00 -10.32 14.15
C GLY A 111 -13.49 -9.98 14.04
N ASP A 112 -13.91 -8.89 14.71
CA ASP A 112 -15.27 -8.36 14.66
C ASP A 112 -15.39 -7.23 13.60
N HIS A 113 -16.43 -6.39 13.71
CA HIS A 113 -16.70 -5.21 12.89
C HIS A 113 -15.78 -4.03 13.24
N ASP A 114 -14.47 -4.23 13.11
CA ASP A 114 -13.45 -3.28 13.53
C ASP A 114 -12.63 -2.72 12.36
N TRP A 115 -11.80 -1.73 12.68
CA TRP A 115 -10.81 -1.17 11.77
C TRP A 115 -9.40 -1.63 12.19
N PRO A 116 -8.83 -2.71 11.58
CA PRO A 116 -7.52 -3.22 11.95
C PRO A 116 -6.44 -2.14 11.94
N GLY A 117 -5.68 -2.07 13.02
CA GLY A 117 -4.65 -1.07 13.31
C GLY A 117 -5.16 0.14 14.10
N ALA A 118 -6.47 0.26 14.31
CA ALA A 118 -7.08 1.21 15.24
C ALA A 118 -7.87 0.50 16.35
N PHE A 119 -8.64 -0.53 15.98
CA PHE A 119 -9.45 -1.37 16.88
C PHE A 119 -9.43 -2.82 16.41
N GLY A 120 -9.82 -3.76 17.28
CA GLY A 120 -9.77 -5.19 16.98
C GLY A 120 -8.34 -5.67 16.78
N ASN A 121 -8.03 -6.18 15.58
CA ASN A 121 -6.70 -6.63 15.21
C ASN A 121 -5.68 -5.48 15.15
N LEU A 122 -4.50 -5.69 15.72
CA LEU A 122 -3.40 -4.71 15.77
C LEU A 122 -2.12 -5.18 15.05
N ASP A 123 -2.20 -6.25 14.27
CA ASP A 123 -1.06 -6.77 13.47
C ASP A 123 -0.86 -6.02 12.17
N ILE A 124 -1.96 -5.57 11.56
CA ILE A 124 -1.96 -4.78 10.33
C ILE A 124 -2.52 -3.38 10.56
N SER A 125 -2.16 -2.44 9.69
CA SER A 125 -2.85 -1.16 9.59
C SER A 125 -3.64 -1.10 8.30
N SER A 126 -4.98 -1.11 8.40
CA SER A 126 -5.86 -1.03 7.23
C SER A 126 -5.54 0.17 6.36
N ASN A 127 -5.21 1.32 6.96
CA ASN A 127 -4.82 2.54 6.23
C ASN A 127 -3.58 2.31 5.35
N VAL A 128 -2.57 1.63 5.90
CA VAL A 128 -1.31 1.35 5.20
C VAL A 128 -1.53 0.34 4.09
N GLU A 129 -2.25 -0.74 4.36
CA GLU A 129 -2.51 -1.79 3.36
C GLU A 129 -3.42 -1.28 2.22
N ILE A 130 -4.43 -0.45 2.53
CA ILE A 130 -5.25 0.23 1.52
C ILE A 130 -4.39 1.14 0.64
N TRP A 131 -3.46 1.91 1.24
CA TRP A 131 -2.60 2.80 0.46
C TRP A 131 -1.63 2.02 -0.43
N LYS A 132 -0.95 0.99 0.10
CA LYS A 132 -0.09 0.09 -0.68
C LYS A 132 -0.85 -0.57 -1.83
N PHE A 133 -2.12 -0.92 -1.59
CA PHE A 133 -2.96 -1.49 -2.63
C PHE A 133 -3.26 -0.45 -3.72
N PHE A 134 -3.77 0.73 -3.36
CA PHE A 134 -4.14 1.78 -4.31
C PHE A 134 -2.95 2.35 -5.10
N SER A 135 -1.77 2.43 -4.50
CA SER A 135 -0.58 2.98 -5.17
C SER A 135 -0.11 2.17 -6.38
N ARG A 136 -0.64 0.95 -6.57
CA ARG A 136 -0.31 0.08 -7.71
C ARG A 136 -1.20 0.28 -8.94
N TYR A 137 -2.24 1.11 -8.88
CA TYR A 137 -3.26 1.16 -9.93
C TYR A 137 -3.65 2.59 -10.35
N ASP A 138 -3.96 2.73 -11.64
CA ASP A 138 -4.67 3.86 -12.23
C ASP A 138 -5.90 3.35 -12.99
N ILE A 139 -6.62 4.25 -13.67
CA ILE A 139 -7.87 3.91 -14.37
C ILE A 139 -7.67 2.87 -15.49
N ASN A 140 -6.45 2.69 -15.98
CA ASN A 140 -6.12 1.75 -17.05
C ASN A 140 -5.61 0.40 -16.53
N GLY A 141 -5.39 0.24 -15.22
CA GLY A 141 -4.94 -1.00 -14.60
C GLY A 141 -3.68 -0.80 -13.75
N THR A 142 -2.85 -1.83 -13.65
CA THR A 142 -1.61 -1.74 -12.87
C THR A 142 -0.71 -0.69 -13.46
N THR A 143 -0.31 0.29 -12.66
CA THR A 143 0.65 1.33 -13.01
C THR A 143 2.06 0.76 -12.99
N ALA A 144 2.28 -0.41 -13.61
CA ALA A 144 3.49 -1.22 -13.56
C ALA A 144 4.30 -0.88 -12.32
N ALA A 145 3.90 -1.40 -11.15
CA ALA A 145 4.73 -1.30 -9.97
C ALA A 145 6.11 -1.74 -10.41
N ILE A 146 7.03 -0.78 -10.41
CA ILE A 146 8.44 -1.00 -10.25
C ILE A 146 8.46 -2.03 -9.14
N ASP A 147 8.79 -3.26 -9.51
CA ASP A 147 9.14 -4.31 -8.58
C ASP A 147 9.88 -3.59 -7.44
N GLU A 148 9.52 -3.81 -6.18
CA GLU A 148 10.45 -3.50 -5.09
C GLU A 148 11.68 -4.45 -5.21
N GLN A 149 12.26 -4.60 -6.41
CA GLN A 149 13.70 -4.60 -6.52
C GLN A 149 14.14 -3.38 -5.72
N GLU A 150 15.08 -3.60 -4.80
CA GLU A 150 15.95 -2.53 -4.36
C GLU A 150 16.36 -1.75 -5.59
N VAL A 151 15.69 -0.63 -5.86
CA VAL A 151 16.07 0.25 -6.95
C VAL A 151 17.49 0.62 -6.56
N ASP A 152 18.47 0.18 -7.33
CA ASP A 152 19.81 0.74 -7.21
C ASP A 152 19.62 2.22 -7.49
N LEU A 153 19.52 3.00 -6.40
CA LEU A 153 19.28 4.43 -6.45
C LEU A 153 20.43 5.13 -7.20
N GLY A 154 21.52 4.41 -7.49
CA GLY A 154 22.77 4.94 -7.95
C GLY A 154 23.49 5.71 -6.85
N PHE A 155 22.98 5.67 -5.61
CA PHE A 155 23.61 6.29 -4.46
C PHE A 155 23.23 5.65 -3.11
N SER A 156 24.05 5.91 -2.10
CA SER A 156 23.76 5.62 -0.69
C SER A 156 24.15 6.82 0.19
N ILE A 157 23.54 6.94 1.36
CA ILE A 157 23.81 8.01 2.31
C ILE A 157 24.30 7.47 3.66
N SER A 158 25.26 8.17 4.26
CA SER A 158 25.76 7.86 5.60
C SER A 158 26.35 9.10 6.30
N PRO A 159 26.27 9.22 7.64
CA PRO A 159 25.56 8.33 8.55
C PRO A 159 24.03 8.55 8.49
N ASN A 160 23.27 7.52 8.85
CA ASN A 160 21.83 7.62 9.08
C ASN A 160 21.51 6.78 10.34
N PRO A 161 21.21 7.40 11.49
CA PRO A 161 20.90 8.81 11.68
C PRO A 161 22.08 9.78 11.48
N ALA A 162 21.79 10.96 10.95
CA ALA A 162 22.71 12.06 10.71
C ALA A 162 22.68 13.08 11.88
N GLN A 163 23.74 13.86 12.02
CA GLN A 163 23.81 14.96 12.99
C GLN A 163 23.88 16.31 12.27
N SER A 164 25.06 16.64 11.74
CA SER A 164 25.30 17.91 11.04
C SER A 164 25.44 17.75 9.54
N ASN A 165 25.67 16.53 9.04
CA ASN A 165 25.82 16.27 7.62
C ASN A 165 25.45 14.83 7.26
N ILE A 166 25.24 14.60 5.97
CA ILE A 166 25.26 13.29 5.34
C ILE A 166 26.31 13.28 4.23
N ASN A 167 26.98 12.15 4.05
CA ASN A 167 27.81 11.84 2.89
C ASN A 167 26.96 11.08 1.88
N VAL A 168 26.99 11.52 0.64
CA VAL A 168 26.33 10.87 -0.48
C VAL A 168 27.38 10.14 -1.30
N HIS A 169 27.28 8.82 -1.34
CA HIS A 169 28.12 7.96 -2.17
C HIS A 169 27.37 7.57 -3.43
N ARG A 170 27.82 8.03 -4.61
CA ARG A 170 27.16 7.80 -5.90
C ARG A 170 27.95 6.83 -6.78
N THR A 171 27.27 6.06 -7.62
CA THR A 171 27.88 5.12 -8.58
C THR A 171 28.61 5.83 -9.71
N ASN A 172 28.23 7.07 -10.04
CA ASN A 172 28.90 7.94 -11.01
C ASN A 172 29.14 9.34 -10.42
N GLY A 173 30.06 10.08 -11.03
CA GLY A 173 30.46 11.42 -10.60
C GLY A 173 29.88 12.55 -11.47
N GLU A 174 28.89 12.26 -12.31
CA GLU A 174 28.30 13.30 -13.17
C GLU A 174 27.58 14.34 -12.31
N PRO A 175 27.64 15.64 -12.67
CA PRO A 175 26.90 16.68 -11.97
C PRO A 175 25.41 16.33 -11.89
N SER A 176 24.85 16.28 -10.68
CA SER A 176 23.43 16.00 -10.46
C SER A 176 22.84 16.93 -9.41
N ASN A 177 21.65 17.45 -9.69
CA ASN A 177 20.91 18.25 -8.72
C ASN A 177 20.42 17.35 -7.58
N PHE A 178 20.49 17.86 -6.36
CA PHE A 178 19.85 17.26 -5.21
C PHE A 178 18.87 18.25 -4.55
N ILE A 179 17.87 17.70 -3.87
CA ILE A 179 16.91 18.44 -3.06
C ILE A 179 16.71 17.68 -1.75
N VAL A 180 16.65 18.38 -0.62
CA VAL A 180 16.23 17.84 0.66
C VAL A 180 14.87 18.41 1.04
N LEU A 181 13.91 17.52 1.29
CA LEU A 181 12.55 17.85 1.69
C LEU A 181 12.28 17.43 3.14
N SER A 182 11.43 18.17 3.84
CA SER A 182 10.73 17.67 5.03
C SER A 182 9.63 16.68 4.65
N MET A 183 9.10 15.93 5.63
CA MET A 183 8.06 14.93 5.40
C MET A 183 6.71 15.49 4.88
N ASP A 184 6.47 16.79 5.04
CA ASP A 184 5.32 17.52 4.46
C ASP A 184 5.60 18.05 3.04
N GLY A 185 6.78 17.74 2.47
CA GLY A 185 7.15 18.06 1.09
C GLY A 185 7.77 19.45 0.89
N LYS A 186 8.04 20.20 1.96
CA LYS A 186 8.70 21.51 1.86
C LYS A 186 10.19 21.35 1.56
N GLU A 187 10.67 22.08 0.56
CA GLU A 187 12.11 22.18 0.26
C GLU A 187 12.86 22.94 1.36
N LEU A 188 13.92 22.31 1.86
CA LEU A 188 14.77 22.84 2.92
C LEU A 188 16.12 23.30 2.36
N THR A 189 16.70 22.53 1.43
CA THR A 189 17.93 22.89 0.73
C THR A 189 18.02 22.16 -0.60
N SER A 190 18.79 22.70 -1.54
CA SER A 190 19.08 22.10 -2.84
C SER A 190 20.48 22.51 -3.32
N GLY A 191 21.03 21.76 -4.26
CA GLY A 191 22.36 22.04 -4.80
C GLY A 191 22.79 21.05 -5.87
N ILE A 192 24.10 21.03 -6.18
CA ILE A 192 24.68 20.15 -7.19
C ILE A 192 25.76 19.28 -6.54
N LEU A 193 25.62 17.96 -6.72
CA LEU A 193 26.65 16.98 -6.38
C LEU A 193 27.56 16.81 -7.59
N ASN A 194 28.88 16.96 -7.41
CA ASN A 194 29.85 17.01 -8.52
C ASN A 194 30.83 15.83 -8.53
N SER A 195 30.71 14.90 -7.58
CA SER A 195 31.62 13.77 -7.48
C SER A 195 30.92 12.47 -7.03
N THR A 196 31.64 11.35 -7.04
CA THR A 196 31.13 10.09 -6.47
C THR A 196 31.00 10.13 -4.95
N LYS A 197 31.57 11.14 -4.28
CA LYS A 197 31.52 11.33 -2.82
C LYS A 197 31.38 12.81 -2.48
N ASP A 198 30.15 13.22 -2.21
CA ASP A 198 29.85 14.59 -1.80
C ASP A 198 29.27 14.60 -0.37
N SER A 199 29.24 15.76 0.27
CA SER A 199 28.62 15.94 1.59
C SER A 199 27.59 17.05 1.53
N ILE A 200 26.44 16.80 2.17
CA ILE A 200 25.36 17.78 2.31
C ILE A 200 25.35 18.24 3.76
N ASP A 201 25.49 19.56 3.96
CA ASP A 201 25.38 20.19 5.27
C ASP A 201 23.90 20.28 5.68
N LEU A 202 23.61 19.81 6.88
CA LEU A 202 22.27 19.75 7.49
C LEU A 202 22.21 20.61 8.76
N LYS A 203 23.25 21.42 9.02
CA LYS A 203 23.31 22.25 10.22
C LYS A 203 22.11 23.19 10.31
N GLY A 204 21.43 23.14 11.45
CA GLY A 204 20.24 23.97 11.73
C GLY A 204 18.92 23.29 11.38
N PHE A 205 18.95 22.08 10.83
CA PHE A 205 17.74 21.28 10.65
C PHE A 205 17.31 20.73 12.01
N ALA A 206 16.00 20.67 12.25
CA ALA A 206 15.47 20.10 13.49
C ALA A 206 15.64 18.57 13.49
N PRO A 207 15.72 17.91 14.65
CA PRO A 207 15.62 16.45 14.71
C PRO A 207 14.32 15.96 14.07
N GLY A 208 14.40 14.92 13.24
CA GLY A 208 13.24 14.46 12.45
C GLY A 208 13.61 13.61 11.24
N ALA A 209 12.58 13.24 10.48
CA ALA A 209 12.73 12.51 9.22
C ALA A 209 12.73 13.45 8.02
N TYR A 210 13.53 13.12 7.01
CA TYR A 210 13.73 13.92 5.80
C TYR A 210 13.88 13.01 4.59
N ILE A 211 13.67 13.57 3.40
CA ILE A 211 13.81 12.89 2.12
C ILE A 211 14.89 13.62 1.30
N LEU A 212 15.92 12.89 0.89
CA LEU A 212 16.89 13.35 -0.11
C LEU A 212 16.45 12.85 -1.48
N ILE A 213 16.40 13.74 -2.47
CA ILE A 213 16.11 13.43 -3.88
C ILE A 213 17.33 13.79 -4.71
N ILE A 214 17.78 12.89 -5.59
CA ILE A 214 18.84 13.11 -6.58
C ILE A 214 18.34 12.59 -7.94
N GLY A 215 18.10 13.49 -8.89
CA GLY A 215 17.45 13.13 -10.15
C GLY A 215 16.04 12.57 -9.92
N TYR A 216 15.82 11.30 -10.29
CA TYR A 216 14.55 10.58 -10.09
C TYR A 216 14.54 9.68 -8.86
N ALA A 217 15.67 9.54 -8.17
CA ALA A 217 15.82 8.64 -7.03
C ALA A 217 15.66 9.40 -5.71
N SER A 218 15.07 8.75 -4.70
CA SER A 218 14.88 9.34 -3.38
C SER A 218 15.26 8.39 -2.25
N GLN A 219 15.84 8.91 -1.17
CA GLN A 219 16.18 8.14 0.03
C GLN A 219 15.80 8.91 1.30
N LYS A 220 15.14 8.22 2.24
CA LYS A 220 14.78 8.76 3.56
C LYS A 220 15.97 8.69 4.52
N PHE A 221 16.17 9.73 5.33
CA PHE A 221 17.11 9.73 6.45
C PHE A 221 16.56 10.43 7.68
N ILE A 222 17.20 10.19 8.82
CA ILE A 222 16.84 10.76 10.13
C ILE A 222 17.94 11.70 10.59
N ILE A 223 17.58 12.83 11.18
CA ILE A 223 18.48 13.72 11.93
C ILE A 223 18.19 13.57 13.43
N GLN A 224 19.24 13.42 14.24
CA GLN A 224 19.19 13.37 15.71
C GLN A 224 19.79 14.61 16.35
#